data_AF-A0A8T4YGR3-F1
#
_entry.id   AF-A0A8T4YGR3-F1
#
_cell.length_a   1.000
_cell.length_b   1.000
_cell.length_c   1.000
_cell.angle_alpha   90.00
_cell.angle_beta   90.00
_cell.angle_gamma   90.00
#
_symmetry.space_group_name_H-M   'P 1'
#
loop_
_entity.id
_entity.type
_entity.pdbx_description
1 polymer ?
#
loop_
_entity_poly.entity_id
_entity_poly.type
_entity_poly.pdbx_seq_one_letter_code
_entity_poly.pdbx_strand_id
1 'polypeptide(L)'
;MPVYTSLPGVAEIIPVVQGIAQSAYAEEGKPELYREDNILYYGPSAYKIARCGTVLRNNVALNVQVGVFYTEIQSHAVAAQIGAINIGGTTRWTAMYGQAISCDYVLICEEVLAAGTLVSGDPSMTATLAGEDIVKIFLIGIGVLGILTGLMHIDALINVLKM
;
A
#
# COMPACT_ATOMS: atom_id res chain seq x y z
N MET A 1 -18.34 8.42 12.69
CA MET A 1 -17.42 7.50 13.40
C MET A 1 -16.03 8.10 13.28
N PRO A 2 -15.23 8.20 14.35
CA PRO A 2 -13.93 8.86 14.29
C PRO A 2 -12.95 8.04 13.42
N VAL A 3 -12.13 8.74 12.63
CA VAL A 3 -11.03 8.17 11.86
C VAL A 3 -9.73 8.67 12.47
N TYR A 4 -8.88 7.75 12.91
CA TYR A 4 -7.57 8.06 13.49
C TYR A 4 -6.47 7.79 12.45
N THR A 5 -5.62 8.78 12.21
CA THR A 5 -4.52 8.68 11.24
C THR A 5 -3.19 8.70 11.96
N SER A 6 -2.52 7.55 12.05
CA SER A 6 -1.21 7.45 12.69
C SER A 6 -0.07 7.73 11.71
N LEU A 7 0.75 8.73 12.01
CA LEU A 7 1.82 9.23 11.14
C LEU A 7 3.16 8.50 11.36
N PRO A 8 3.87 8.12 10.27
CA PRO A 8 5.20 7.53 10.38
C PRO A 8 6.18 8.51 11.03
N GLY A 9 7.35 8.03 11.45
CA GLY A 9 8.32 8.71 12.34
C GLY A 9 9.00 10.00 11.85
N VAL A 10 8.39 10.74 10.92
CA VAL A 10 8.83 12.06 10.44
C VAL A 10 7.80 13.12 10.83
N ALA A 11 8.22 14.13 11.58
CA ALA A 11 7.31 15.17 12.08
C ALA A 11 6.93 16.17 10.99
N GLU A 12 7.76 16.30 9.96
CA GLU A 12 7.62 17.27 8.87
C GLU A 12 6.39 17.00 8.01
N ILE A 13 5.85 15.78 8.04
CA ILE A 13 4.68 15.39 7.25
C ILE A 13 3.34 15.70 7.94
N ILE A 14 3.35 16.08 9.23
CA ILE A 14 2.15 16.41 10.00
C ILE A 14 1.25 17.43 9.26
N PRO A 15 1.74 18.62 8.86
CA PRO A 15 0.88 19.62 8.21
C PRO A 15 0.35 19.15 6.86
N VAL A 16 1.13 18.33 6.13
CA VAL A 16 0.70 17.76 4.84
C VAL A 16 -0.47 16.80 5.07
N VAL A 17 -0.37 15.89 6.04
CA VAL A 17 -1.45 14.93 6.31
C VAL A 17 -2.67 15.60 6.92
N GLN A 18 -2.50 16.60 7.78
CA GLN A 18 -3.60 17.43 8.28
C GLN A 18 -4.34 18.11 7.13
N GLY A 19 -3.61 18.74 6.20
CA GLY A 19 -4.19 19.40 5.02
C GLY A 19 -4.92 18.43 4.08
N ILE A 20 -4.37 17.23 3.86
CA ILE A 20 -5.03 16.17 3.08
C ILE A 20 -6.31 15.71 3.77
N ALA A 21 -6.26 15.40 5.07
CA ALA A 21 -7.42 14.95 5.82
C ALA A 21 -8.52 16.02 5.85
N GLN A 22 -8.16 17.28 6.14
CA GLN A 22 -9.11 18.39 6.15
C GLN A 22 -9.78 18.59 4.79
N SER A 23 -9.00 18.56 3.70
CA SER A 23 -9.54 18.66 2.34
C SER A 23 -10.48 17.49 2.02
N ALA A 24 -10.10 16.26 2.36
CA ALA A 24 -10.93 15.09 2.12
C ALA A 24 -12.28 15.15 2.88
N TYR A 25 -12.28 15.59 4.14
CA TYR A 25 -13.54 15.81 4.88
C TYR A 25 -14.41 16.92 4.24
N ALA A 26 -13.79 17.98 3.72
CA ALA A 26 -14.50 19.08 3.08
C ALA A 26 -15.12 18.66 1.72
N GLU A 27 -14.38 17.91 0.92
CA GLU A 27 -14.83 17.36 -0.37
C GLU A 27 -16.02 16.39 -0.20
N GLU A 28 -16.01 15.60 0.87
CA GLU A 28 -17.12 14.73 1.25
C GLU A 28 -18.31 15.46 1.92
N GLY A 29 -18.24 16.79 2.01
CA GLY A 29 -19.29 17.64 2.57
C GLY A 29 -19.46 17.48 4.09
N LYS A 30 -18.44 17.01 4.80
CA LYS A 30 -18.44 16.75 6.26
C LYS A 30 -17.27 17.42 7.00
N PRO A 31 -16.97 18.72 6.75
CA PRO A 31 -15.84 19.40 7.39
C PRO A 31 -15.94 19.43 8.92
N GLU A 32 -17.16 19.39 9.48
CA GLU A 32 -17.44 19.37 10.92
C GLU A 32 -17.02 18.06 11.61
N LEU A 33 -16.70 17.00 10.86
CA LEU A 33 -16.17 15.75 11.40
C LEU A 33 -14.64 15.74 11.51
N TYR A 34 -13.95 16.68 10.85
CA TYR A 34 -12.51 16.80 10.96
C TYR A 34 -12.10 17.18 12.39
N ARG A 35 -11.14 16.45 12.95
CA ARG A 35 -10.53 16.70 14.26
C ARG A 35 -9.04 16.59 14.12
N GLU A 36 -8.33 17.68 14.39
CA GLU A 36 -6.87 17.69 14.35
C GLU A 36 -6.26 16.68 15.33
N ASP A 37 -6.89 16.51 16.49
CA ASP A 37 -6.50 15.54 17.53
C ASP A 37 -6.54 14.07 17.07
N ASN A 38 -7.20 13.78 15.94
CA ASN A 38 -7.21 12.44 15.36
C ASN A 38 -5.98 12.15 14.48
N ILE A 39 -5.13 13.15 14.22
CA ILE A 39 -3.87 12.99 13.51
C ILE A 39 -2.77 12.74 14.54
N LEU A 40 -2.30 11.51 14.62
CA LEU A 40 -1.51 11.02 15.74
C LEU A 40 -0.05 10.81 15.33
N TYR A 41 0.85 11.62 15.91
CA TYR A 41 2.30 11.45 15.78
C TYR A 41 2.88 10.91 17.10
N TYR A 42 3.65 9.83 17.02
CA TYR A 42 4.22 9.15 18.19
C TYR A 42 5.75 9.25 18.27
N GLY A 43 6.39 9.84 17.26
CA GLY A 43 7.84 9.77 17.11
C GLY A 43 8.33 8.40 16.59
N PRO A 44 9.57 8.34 16.10
CA PRO A 44 10.11 7.16 15.40
C PRO A 44 10.26 5.93 16.31
N SER A 45 10.57 6.11 17.60
CA SER A 45 10.82 5.02 18.53
C SER A 45 9.54 4.40 19.11
N ALA A 46 8.48 5.19 19.29
CA ALA A 46 7.24 4.72 19.92
C ALA A 46 6.14 4.35 18.92
N TYR A 47 6.30 4.66 17.62
CA TYR A 47 5.28 4.47 16.58
C TYR A 47 4.59 3.10 16.64
N LYS A 48 5.35 2.01 16.68
CA LYS A 48 4.80 0.64 16.61
C LYS A 48 3.90 0.30 17.81
N ILE A 49 4.37 0.59 19.02
CA ILE A 49 3.63 0.27 20.26
C ILE A 49 2.47 1.24 20.48
N ALA A 50 2.68 2.52 20.19
CA ALA A 50 1.64 3.53 20.35
C ALA A 50 0.42 3.27 19.45
N ARG A 51 0.64 2.77 18.23
CA ARG A 51 -0.43 2.32 17.34
C ARG A 51 -1.27 1.19 17.93
N CYS A 52 -0.64 0.19 18.54
CA CYS A 52 -1.35 -0.88 19.23
C CYS A 52 -2.23 -0.33 20.36
N GLY A 53 -1.69 0.61 21.15
CA GLY A 53 -2.45 1.30 22.20
C GLY A 53 -3.64 2.09 21.64
N THR A 54 -3.49 2.73 20.49
CA THR A 54 -4.58 3.46 19.82
C THR A 54 -5.68 2.54 19.33
N VAL A 55 -5.33 1.39 18.77
CA VAL A 55 -6.30 0.36 18.36
C VAL A 55 -7.14 -0.10 19.56
N LEU A 56 -6.49 -0.45 20.67
CA LEU A 56 -7.16 -0.93 21.88
C LEU A 56 -8.02 0.15 22.56
N ARG A 57 -7.45 1.35 22.79
CA ARG A 57 -8.14 2.42 23.53
C ARG A 57 -9.41 2.90 22.81
N ASN A 58 -9.39 2.88 21.49
CA ASN A 58 -10.49 3.42 20.69
C ASN A 58 -11.42 2.32 20.14
N ASN A 59 -11.19 1.05 20.51
CA ASN A 59 -11.95 -0.10 20.02
C ASN A 59 -12.15 -0.06 18.49
N VAL A 60 -11.05 0.07 17.76
CA VAL A 60 -11.05 0.25 16.30
C VAL A 60 -11.78 -0.92 15.63
N ALA A 61 -12.78 -0.62 14.80
CA ALA A 61 -13.52 -1.64 14.05
C ALA A 61 -12.89 -1.99 12.69
N LEU A 62 -12.11 -1.06 12.12
CA LEU A 62 -11.45 -1.21 10.83
C LEU A 62 -10.04 -0.61 10.91
N ASN A 63 -9.03 -1.42 10.62
CA ASN A 63 -7.64 -1.02 10.60
C ASN A 63 -7.09 -1.15 9.17
N VAL A 64 -6.81 -0.01 8.54
CA VAL A 64 -6.30 0.06 7.16
C VAL A 64 -4.82 0.45 7.20
N GLN A 65 -3.97 -0.39 6.60
CA GLN A 65 -2.52 -0.19 6.51
C GLN A 65 -2.03 -0.50 5.10
N VAL A 66 -2.09 0.52 4.24
CA VAL A 66 -1.65 0.40 2.85
C VAL A 66 -0.51 1.38 2.59
N GLY A 67 0.60 0.88 2.04
CA GLY A 67 1.75 1.70 1.67
C GLY A 67 3.08 1.03 1.98
N VAL A 68 4.08 1.85 2.34
CA VAL A 68 5.46 1.40 2.57
C VAL A 68 5.61 0.85 4.00
N PHE A 69 4.92 -0.25 4.28
CA PHE A 69 5.05 -0.98 5.53
C PHE A 69 6.11 -2.09 5.42
N TYR A 70 6.79 -2.34 6.53
CA TYR A 70 7.67 -3.50 6.67
C TYR A 70 6.88 -4.67 7.29
N THR A 71 7.57 -5.59 7.94
CA THR A 71 7.02 -6.81 8.56
C THR A 71 6.29 -6.51 9.88
N GLU A 72 5.70 -5.32 9.99
CA GLU A 72 5.01 -4.83 11.17
C GLU A 72 3.59 -5.39 11.20
N ILE A 73 3.36 -6.34 12.11
CA ILE A 73 2.06 -7.04 12.26
C ILE A 73 1.41 -6.80 13.62
N GLN A 74 2.07 -6.07 14.53
CA GLN A 74 1.62 -5.94 15.92
C GLN A 74 0.25 -5.27 16.02
N SER A 75 0.04 -4.18 15.27
CA SER A 75 -1.24 -3.46 15.22
C SER A 75 -2.34 -4.31 14.58
N HIS A 76 -2.01 -5.13 13.57
CA HIS A 76 -2.96 -6.07 12.96
C HIS A 76 -3.40 -7.15 13.94
N ALA A 77 -2.45 -7.73 14.68
CA ALA A 77 -2.76 -8.75 15.68
C ALA A 77 -3.65 -8.20 16.80
N VAL A 78 -3.36 -6.99 17.28
CA VAL A 78 -4.15 -6.32 18.32
C VAL A 78 -5.55 -5.94 17.82
N ALA A 79 -5.66 -5.50 16.57
CA ALA A 79 -6.94 -5.21 15.93
C ALA A 79 -7.79 -6.48 15.79
N ALA A 80 -7.20 -7.60 15.36
CA ALA A 80 -7.88 -8.88 15.27
C ALA A 80 -8.38 -9.39 16.64
N GLN A 81 -7.62 -9.15 17.72
CA GLN A 81 -8.03 -9.53 19.09
C GLN A 81 -9.33 -8.85 19.56
N ILE A 82 -9.61 -7.65 19.05
CA ILE A 82 -10.85 -6.92 19.36
C ILE A 82 -11.93 -7.10 18.28
N GLY A 83 -11.72 -8.01 17.31
CA GLY A 83 -12.67 -8.31 16.24
C GLY A 83 -12.72 -7.26 15.12
N ALA A 84 -11.67 -6.44 14.97
CA ALA A 84 -11.57 -5.49 13.88
C ALA A 84 -11.24 -6.18 12.55
N ILE A 85 -11.71 -5.59 11.45
CA ILE A 85 -11.28 -5.98 10.10
C ILE A 85 -9.94 -5.32 9.80
N ASN A 86 -8.99 -6.10 9.30
CA ASN A 86 -7.68 -5.66 8.86
C ASN A 86 -7.60 -5.63 7.33
N ILE A 87 -7.32 -4.45 6.78
CA ILE A 87 -6.98 -4.26 5.37
C ILE A 87 -5.51 -3.85 5.29
N GLY A 88 -4.71 -4.65 4.58
CA GLY A 88 -3.27 -4.44 4.43
C GLY A 88 -2.85 -4.27 2.98
N GLY A 89 -1.66 -3.73 2.77
CA GLY A 89 -1.05 -3.70 1.45
C GLY A 89 0.34 -3.07 1.46
N THR A 90 1.26 -3.66 0.72
CA THR A 90 2.59 -3.06 0.51
C THR A 90 3.17 -3.41 -0.86
N THR A 91 3.93 -2.49 -1.44
CA THR A 91 4.71 -2.74 -2.66
C THR A 91 6.03 -3.47 -2.37
N ARG A 92 6.37 -3.68 -1.09
CA ARG A 92 7.60 -4.36 -0.68
C ARG A 92 7.40 -5.87 -0.61
N TRP A 93 7.91 -6.60 -1.60
CA TRP A 93 7.89 -8.06 -1.62
C TRP A 93 8.38 -8.70 -0.31
N THR A 94 9.49 -8.20 0.26
CA THR A 94 10.07 -8.74 1.49
C THR A 94 9.22 -8.48 2.74
N ALA A 95 8.25 -7.58 2.70
CA ALA A 95 7.34 -7.30 3.81
C ALA A 95 5.94 -7.90 3.61
N MET A 96 5.62 -8.34 2.39
CA MET A 96 4.31 -8.81 1.98
C MET A 96 3.78 -9.94 2.86
N TYR A 97 4.64 -10.90 3.21
CA TYR A 97 4.24 -12.06 3.99
C TYR A 97 3.59 -11.68 5.35
N GLY A 98 4.07 -10.60 5.98
CA GLY A 98 3.52 -10.14 7.25
C GLY A 98 2.09 -9.64 7.11
N GLN A 99 1.81 -8.88 6.04
CA GLN A 99 0.46 -8.40 5.71
C GLN A 99 -0.44 -9.58 5.33
N ALA A 100 0.04 -10.50 4.48
CA ALA A 100 -0.72 -11.66 4.02
C ALA A 100 -1.16 -12.60 5.16
N ILE A 101 -0.38 -12.73 6.23
CA ILE A 101 -0.72 -13.59 7.39
C ILE A 101 -1.65 -12.89 8.39
N SER A 102 -1.60 -11.56 8.48
CA SER A 102 -2.25 -10.81 9.57
C SER A 102 -3.48 -9.99 9.16
N CYS A 103 -3.75 -9.88 7.86
CA CYS A 103 -4.88 -9.13 7.33
C CYS A 103 -6.00 -10.03 6.82
N ASP A 104 -7.25 -9.56 6.93
CA ASP A 104 -8.42 -10.21 6.32
C ASP A 104 -8.45 -9.98 4.80
N TYR A 105 -8.03 -8.79 4.38
CA TYR A 105 -7.88 -8.41 2.97
C TYR A 105 -6.49 -7.81 2.75
N VAL A 106 -5.79 -8.29 1.72
CA VAL A 106 -4.43 -7.83 1.39
C VAL A 106 -4.34 -7.43 -0.07
N LEU A 107 -3.82 -6.23 -0.31
CA LEU A 107 -3.38 -5.77 -1.63
C LEU A 107 -1.94 -6.21 -1.85
N ILE A 108 -1.72 -7.04 -2.86
CA ILE A 108 -0.43 -7.65 -3.18
C ILE A 108 0.31 -6.78 -4.21
N CYS A 109 1.47 -6.25 -3.80
CA CYS A 109 2.42 -5.55 -4.65
C CYS A 109 1.77 -4.45 -5.51
N GLU A 110 1.63 -4.68 -6.81
CA GLU A 110 1.09 -3.75 -7.79
C GLU A 110 -0.39 -3.44 -7.57
N GLU A 111 -1.12 -4.29 -6.84
CA GLU A 111 -2.51 -4.00 -6.44
C GLU A 111 -2.61 -2.75 -5.55
N VAL A 112 -1.56 -2.42 -4.81
CA VAL A 112 -1.48 -1.16 -4.04
C VAL A 112 -1.47 0.04 -4.96
N LEU A 113 -0.73 -0.05 -6.08
CA LEU A 113 -0.66 1.01 -7.08
C LEU A 113 -1.99 1.10 -7.84
N ALA A 114 -2.55 -0.04 -8.25
CA ALA A 114 -3.86 -0.11 -8.89
C ALA A 114 -4.96 0.51 -8.03
N ALA A 115 -5.03 0.15 -6.74
CA ALA A 115 -5.98 0.75 -5.80
C ALA A 115 -5.77 2.26 -5.67
N GLY A 116 -4.51 2.71 -5.61
CA GLY A 116 -4.16 4.14 -5.61
C GLY A 116 -4.68 4.87 -6.84
N THR A 117 -4.51 4.30 -8.04
CA THR A 117 -5.04 4.89 -9.29
C THR A 117 -6.57 4.92 -9.34
N LEU A 118 -7.22 3.87 -8.82
CA LEU A 118 -8.67 3.79 -8.77
C LEU A 118 -9.26 4.86 -7.83
N VAL A 119 -8.62 5.08 -6.68
CA VAL A 119 -9.06 6.08 -5.70
C VAL A 119 -8.73 7.50 -6.17
N SER A 120 -7.57 7.73 -6.79
CA SER A 120 -7.18 9.06 -7.28
C SER A 120 -7.97 9.48 -8.52
N GLY A 121 -8.42 8.52 -9.33
CA GLY A 121 -9.07 8.78 -10.61
C GLY A 121 -8.14 9.43 -11.65
N ASP A 122 -6.82 9.43 -11.43
CA ASP A 122 -5.86 10.08 -12.33
C ASP A 122 -5.63 9.23 -13.60
N PRO A 123 -6.02 9.72 -14.79
CA PRO A 123 -5.82 9.00 -16.04
C PRO A 123 -4.34 8.78 -16.38
N SER A 124 -3.46 9.67 -15.95
CA SER A 124 -2.01 9.57 -16.17
C SER A 124 -1.40 8.40 -15.38
N MET A 125 -1.78 8.26 -14.11
CA MET A 125 -1.36 7.13 -13.29
C MET A 125 -1.91 5.81 -13.84
N THR A 126 -3.18 5.81 -14.28
CA THR A 126 -3.81 4.65 -14.90
C THR A 126 -3.09 4.22 -16.19
N ALA A 127 -2.78 5.18 -17.07
CA ALA A 127 -2.05 4.91 -18.30
C ALA A 127 -0.63 4.41 -18.04
N THR A 128 0.04 4.94 -17.01
CA THR A 128 1.37 4.48 -16.60
C THR A 128 1.35 3.03 -16.16
N LEU A 129 0.39 2.66 -15.30
CA LEU A 129 0.26 1.29 -14.80
C LEU A 129 -0.07 0.31 -15.94
N ALA A 130 -0.98 0.67 -16.83
CA ALA A 130 -1.30 -0.15 -18.00
C ALA A 130 -0.09 -0.31 -18.95
N GLY A 131 0.69 0.76 -19.15
CA GLY A 131 1.91 0.71 -19.95
C GLY A 131 2.97 -0.22 -19.35
N GLU A 132 3.14 -0.20 -18.04
CA GLU A 132 4.03 -1.11 -17.32
C GLU A 132 3.65 -2.57 -17.57
N ASP A 133 2.37 -2.92 -17.46
CA ASP A 133 1.89 -4.29 -17.67
C ASP A 133 2.06 -4.77 -19.10
N ILE A 134 1.79 -3.91 -20.10
CA ILE A 134 2.01 -4.24 -21.52
C ILE A 134 3.49 -4.55 -21.78
N VAL A 135 4.40 -3.71 -21.30
CA VAL A 135 5.84 -3.91 -21.49
C VAL A 135 6.30 -5.18 -20.77
N LYS A 136 5.81 -5.42 -19.55
CA LYS A 136 6.11 -6.63 -18.77
C LYS A 136 5.69 -7.90 -19.51
N ILE A 137 4.46 -7.94 -20.03
CA ILE A 137 3.95 -9.08 -20.82
C ILE A 137 4.79 -9.28 -22.10
N PHE A 138 5.12 -8.19 -22.80
CA PHE A 138 5.96 -8.24 -24.00
C PHE A 138 7.35 -8.83 -23.71
N LEU A 139 8.01 -8.36 -22.65
CA LEU A 139 9.33 -8.86 -22.22
C LEU A 139 9.28 -10.33 -21.77
N ILE A 140 8.23 -10.73 -21.05
CA ILE A 140 7.99 -12.14 -20.70
C ILE A 140 7.85 -12.98 -21.98
N GLY A 141 7.10 -12.49 -22.96
CA GLY A 141 6.94 -13.15 -24.26
C GLY A 141 8.27 -13.35 -24.99
N ILE A 142 9.11 -12.32 -25.06
CA ILE A 142 10.46 -12.43 -25.63
C ILE A 142 11.31 -13.45 -24.85
N GLY A 143 11.25 -13.43 -23.52
CA GLY A 143 11.97 -14.36 -22.66
C GLY A 143 11.57 -15.81 -22.93
N VAL A 144 10.27 -16.10 -23.02
CA VAL A 144 9.74 -17.42 -23.36
C VAL A 144 10.20 -17.86 -24.74
N LEU A 145 10.11 -16.99 -25.75
CA LEU A 145 10.61 -17.29 -27.10
C LEU A 145 12.11 -17.58 -27.09
N GLY A 146 12.90 -16.81 -26.34
CA GLY A 146 14.34 -17.02 -26.13
C GLY A 146 14.66 -18.40 -25.58
N ILE A 147 13.92 -18.83 -24.56
CA ILE A 147 14.07 -20.17 -23.97
C ILE A 147 13.76 -21.24 -25.01
N LEU A 148 12.66 -21.11 -25.77
CA LEU A 148 12.24 -22.09 -26.77
C LEU A 148 13.23 -22.21 -27.93
N THR A 149 13.67 -21.10 -28.52
CA THR A 149 14.65 -21.11 -29.62
C THR A 149 16.00 -21.64 -29.16
N GLY A 150 16.41 -21.27 -27.93
CA GLY A 150 17.63 -21.80 -27.32
C GLY A 150 17.61 -23.31 -27.14
N LEU A 151 16.49 -23.88 -26.68
CA LEU A 151 16.32 -25.34 -26.57
C LEU A 151 16.43 -26.04 -27.93
N MET A 152 15.94 -25.41 -29.00
CA MET A 152 16.03 -25.91 -30.38
C MET A 152 17.38 -25.63 -31.05
N HIS A 153 18.35 -25.02 -30.33
CA HIS A 153 19.65 -24.60 -30.87
C HIS A 153 19.53 -23.64 -32.06
N ILE A 154 18.48 -22.82 -32.07
CA ILE A 154 18.24 -21.77 -33.07
C ILE A 154 18.72 -20.45 -32.50
N ASP A 155 19.90 -19.99 -32.95
CA ASP A 155 20.54 -18.76 -32.46
C ASP A 155 19.96 -17.46 -33.04
N ALA A 156 18.91 -17.54 -33.87
CA ALA A 156 18.35 -16.40 -34.58
C ALA A 156 17.93 -15.25 -33.65
N LEU A 157 17.24 -15.56 -32.55
CA LEU A 157 16.79 -14.56 -31.59
C LEU A 157 17.95 -13.95 -30.80
N ILE A 158 18.98 -14.74 -30.48
CA ILE A 158 20.19 -14.28 -29.79
C ILE A 158 20.97 -13.31 -30.70
N ASN A 159 21.07 -13.62 -31.99
CA ASN A 159 21.78 -12.77 -32.95
C ASN A 159 21.08 -11.43 -33.16
N VAL A 160 19.73 -11.42 -33.20
CA VAL A 160 18.95 -10.18 -33.30
C VAL A 160 19.07 -9.32 -32.02
N LEU A 161 19.06 -9.94 -30.83
CA LEU A 161 19.21 -9.21 -29.56
C LEU A 161 20.62 -8.68 -29.30
N LYS A 162 21.64 -9.19 -29.99
CA LYS A 162 23.04 -8.76 -29.88
C LYS A 162 23.40 -7.59 -30.81
N MET A 163 22.55 -7.29 -31.80
CA MET A 163 22.72 -6.16 -32.71
C MET A 163 22.30 -4.86 -32.04
#